data_AF-A0A8G1VLR8-F1
#
_entry.id   AF-A0A8G1VLR8-F1
#
_cell.length_a   1.000
_cell.length_b   1.000
_cell.length_c   1.000
_cell.angle_alpha   90.00
_cell.angle_beta   90.00
_cell.angle_gamma   90.00
#
_symmetry.space_group_name_H-M   'P 1'
#
loop_
_entity.id
_entity.type
_entity.pdbx_description
1 polymer ?
#
loop_
_entity_poly.entity_id
_entity_poly.type
_entity_poly.pdbx_seq_one_letter_code
_entity_poly.pdbx_strand_id
1 'polypeptide(L)'
;MLQGILSVRDLTDPIGNVTLRTLLDDGLTLERVSCPIGVLLIIFEARPEVIANIAALSIKSGNAAILKGGKESTESFVAISTVISQAISSTRVPKSSIQLVQTRDVVSSLLAQDTLIDLVIPRGSNDLVRFVKDNTKIPVLGHADGLCSAYVHHDADLDVSVKVLVDSKTDYPAACNSLETLLVNEAVLRTILPTVAKALVAKGVTLKCDEPSKGALADTLDSVEMSSIVDAVESDYNTEFLDLILAIKTIPASAPGSGVDAAIDHINTHSSKHTDIILTKSKATADYFMSSIDSAGVFWNASTRFADGMRYGFGTEVGISTNKIHSRGPVGLDGLTIYKYLIRGDGHRAGDYFDGVGGKKWKHEALPL
;
A
#
# COMPACT_ATOMS: atom_id res chain seq x y z
N MET A 1 -19.05 -4.69 4.32
CA MET A 1 -18.80 -6.15 4.26
C MET A 1 -19.44 -6.79 3.03
N LEU A 2 -20.77 -6.93 2.95
CA LEU A 2 -21.41 -7.64 1.83
C LEU A 2 -21.02 -7.11 0.45
N GLN A 3 -21.02 -5.79 0.26
CA GLN A 3 -20.62 -5.18 -1.02
C GLN A 3 -19.19 -5.57 -1.41
N GLY A 4 -18.24 -5.66 -0.47
CA GLY A 4 -16.86 -6.07 -0.74
C GLY A 4 -16.79 -7.52 -1.24
N ILE A 5 -17.59 -8.43 -0.66
CA ILE A 5 -17.69 -9.82 -1.12
C ILE A 5 -18.25 -9.88 -2.55
N LEU A 6 -19.32 -9.12 -2.83
CA LEU A 6 -19.92 -9.07 -4.16
C LEU A 6 -18.95 -8.50 -5.20
N SER A 7 -18.22 -7.43 -4.86
CA SER A 7 -17.18 -6.88 -5.73
C SER A 7 -16.11 -7.92 -6.03
N VAL A 8 -15.60 -8.67 -5.04
CA VAL A 8 -14.58 -9.72 -5.26
C VAL A 8 -15.12 -10.89 -6.10
N ARG A 9 -16.38 -11.27 -5.93
CA ARG A 9 -17.03 -12.29 -6.77
C ARG A 9 -16.94 -11.91 -8.25
N ASP A 10 -17.21 -10.64 -8.54
CA ASP A 10 -17.34 -10.10 -9.90
C ASP A 10 -15.98 -9.78 -10.56
N LEU A 11 -14.87 -9.84 -9.82
CA LEU A 11 -13.52 -9.76 -10.39
C LEU A 11 -13.18 -11.01 -11.21
N THR A 12 -12.28 -10.84 -12.18
CA THR A 12 -11.68 -11.94 -12.95
C THR A 12 -10.99 -12.94 -12.02
N ASP A 13 -11.06 -14.23 -12.35
CA ASP A 13 -10.32 -15.25 -11.62
C ASP A 13 -8.81 -15.06 -11.84
N PRO A 14 -8.01 -14.88 -10.77
CA PRO A 14 -6.58 -14.64 -10.93
C PRO A 14 -5.79 -15.94 -11.13
N ILE A 15 -6.40 -17.13 -11.02
CA ILE A 15 -5.71 -18.43 -11.01
C ILE A 15 -5.69 -19.10 -12.39
N GLY A 16 -4.52 -19.63 -12.77
CA GLY A 16 -4.36 -20.36 -14.03
C GLY A 16 -4.09 -19.47 -15.24
N ASN A 17 -3.89 -18.16 -15.04
CA ASN A 17 -3.62 -17.21 -16.12
C ASN A 17 -2.19 -17.39 -16.64
N VAL A 18 -2.07 -17.58 -17.96
CA VAL A 18 -0.77 -17.68 -18.65
C VAL A 18 -0.27 -16.27 -18.96
N THR A 19 0.90 -15.91 -18.44
CA THR A 19 1.49 -14.57 -18.60
C THR A 19 2.79 -14.57 -19.40
N LEU A 20 3.28 -15.76 -19.77
CA LEU A 20 4.41 -15.98 -20.66
C LEU A 20 4.22 -17.33 -21.33
N ARG A 21 4.40 -17.40 -22.65
CA ARG A 21 4.44 -18.64 -23.42
C ARG A 21 5.59 -18.57 -24.42
N THR A 22 6.46 -19.57 -24.39
CA THR A 22 7.67 -19.60 -25.23
C THR A 22 7.89 -21.01 -25.79
N LEU A 23 8.11 -21.11 -27.10
CA LEU A 23 8.60 -22.32 -27.74
C LEU A 23 10.12 -22.39 -27.57
N LEU A 24 10.59 -23.38 -26.82
CA LEU A 24 12.01 -23.57 -26.53
C LEU A 24 12.69 -24.46 -27.60
N ASP A 25 12.01 -25.48 -28.09
CA ASP A 25 12.38 -26.37 -29.20
C ASP A 25 11.10 -26.94 -29.84
N ASP A 26 11.21 -27.66 -30.95
CA ASP A 26 10.08 -28.39 -31.55
C ASP A 26 9.42 -29.34 -30.55
N GLY A 27 8.15 -29.05 -30.21
CA GLY A 27 7.42 -29.82 -29.22
C GLY A 27 7.82 -29.56 -27.76
N LEU A 28 8.64 -28.54 -27.48
CA LEU A 28 9.03 -28.13 -26.12
C LEU A 28 8.52 -26.71 -25.81
N THR A 29 7.44 -26.61 -25.04
CA THR A 29 6.79 -25.33 -24.71
C THR A 29 6.90 -25.01 -23.22
N LEU A 30 7.32 -23.79 -22.92
CA LEU A 30 7.36 -23.21 -21.58
C LEU A 30 6.20 -22.23 -21.39
N GLU A 31 5.50 -22.34 -20.26
CA GLU A 31 4.47 -21.38 -19.83
C GLU A 31 4.73 -20.89 -18.41
N ARG A 32 4.51 -19.59 -18.14
CA ARG A 32 4.40 -19.05 -16.78
C ARG A 32 2.93 -18.87 -16.43
N VAL A 33 2.48 -19.59 -15.40
CA VAL A 33 1.06 -19.67 -15.03
C VAL A 33 0.86 -19.19 -13.60
N SER A 34 -0.12 -18.32 -13.37
CA SER A 34 -0.46 -17.85 -12.02
C SER A 34 -1.01 -18.97 -11.14
N CYS A 35 -0.68 -18.95 -9.86
CA CYS A 35 -1.17 -19.89 -8.87
C CYS A 35 -1.29 -19.22 -7.48
N PRO A 36 -2.03 -19.83 -6.54
CA PRO A 36 -2.15 -19.28 -5.19
C PRO A 36 -0.79 -19.22 -4.51
N ILE A 37 -0.65 -18.35 -3.52
CA ILE A 37 0.48 -18.36 -2.60
C ILE A 37 0.49 -19.67 -1.80
N GLY A 38 -0.68 -20.07 -1.27
CA GLY A 38 -0.85 -21.25 -0.43
C GLY A 38 -1.68 -20.94 0.82
N VAL A 39 -1.03 -20.84 1.97
CA VAL A 39 -1.65 -20.60 3.28
C VAL A 39 -1.30 -19.21 3.80
N LEU A 40 -2.33 -18.40 4.04
CA LEU A 40 -2.20 -17.05 4.58
C LEU A 40 -2.48 -17.05 6.09
N LEU A 41 -1.67 -16.36 6.86
CA LEU A 41 -1.94 -16.04 8.26
C LEU A 41 -2.26 -14.56 8.40
N ILE A 42 -3.47 -14.24 8.84
CA ILE A 42 -3.89 -12.86 9.09
C ILE A 42 -3.96 -12.64 10.59
N ILE A 43 -3.17 -11.70 11.08
CA ILE A 43 -3.20 -11.29 12.49
C ILE A 43 -3.78 -9.89 12.53
N PHE A 44 -4.89 -9.68 13.23
CA PHE A 44 -5.59 -8.41 13.20
C PHE A 44 -6.17 -8.00 14.55
N GLU A 45 -6.29 -6.70 14.78
CA GLU A 45 -6.89 -6.13 16.00
C GLU A 45 -8.42 -5.98 15.85
N ALA A 46 -9.06 -5.02 16.52
CA ALA A 46 -10.52 -4.87 16.63
C ALA A 46 -11.21 -4.42 15.31
N ARG A 47 -11.13 -5.25 14.25
CA ARG A 47 -11.68 -4.99 12.90
C ARG A 47 -12.44 -6.22 12.36
N PRO A 48 -13.69 -6.47 12.78
CA PRO A 48 -14.46 -7.67 12.41
C PRO A 48 -14.72 -7.82 10.91
N GLU A 49 -14.77 -6.71 10.17
CA GLU A 49 -14.93 -6.69 8.72
C GLU A 49 -13.79 -7.39 7.96
N VAL A 50 -12.60 -7.47 8.56
CA VAL A 50 -11.43 -8.12 7.96
C VAL A 50 -11.70 -9.59 7.69
N ILE A 51 -12.47 -10.28 8.55
CA ILE A 51 -12.77 -11.71 8.38
C ILE A 51 -13.51 -11.97 7.06
N ALA A 52 -14.53 -11.15 6.78
CA ALA A 52 -15.32 -11.28 5.57
C ALA A 52 -14.52 -10.94 4.32
N ASN A 53 -13.73 -9.85 4.36
CA ASN A 53 -12.92 -9.40 3.23
C ASN A 53 -11.81 -10.42 2.90
N ILE A 54 -11.07 -10.90 3.91
CA ILE A 54 -10.01 -11.89 3.67
C ILE A 54 -10.62 -13.21 3.22
N ALA A 55 -11.71 -13.69 3.82
CA ALA A 55 -12.33 -14.94 3.37
C ALA A 55 -12.71 -14.87 1.88
N ALA A 56 -13.31 -13.76 1.43
CA ALA A 56 -13.64 -13.58 0.02
C ALA A 56 -12.40 -13.58 -0.89
N LEU A 57 -11.37 -12.79 -0.54
CA LEU A 57 -10.13 -12.69 -1.31
C LEU A 57 -9.37 -14.02 -1.33
N SER A 58 -9.21 -14.70 -0.20
CA SER A 58 -8.51 -15.98 -0.09
C SER A 58 -9.20 -17.07 -0.90
N ILE A 59 -10.52 -17.21 -0.80
CA ILE A 59 -11.26 -18.20 -1.58
C ILE A 59 -11.13 -17.92 -3.08
N LYS A 60 -11.31 -16.66 -3.51
CA LYS A 60 -11.23 -16.28 -4.92
C LYS A 60 -9.81 -16.43 -5.50
N SER A 61 -8.78 -16.20 -4.70
CA SER A 61 -7.37 -16.42 -5.08
C SER A 61 -6.87 -17.85 -4.81
N GLY A 62 -7.76 -18.78 -4.44
CA GLY A 62 -7.40 -20.19 -4.22
C GLY A 62 -6.48 -20.44 -3.01
N ASN A 63 -6.38 -19.50 -2.08
CA ASN A 63 -5.60 -19.60 -0.86
C ASN A 63 -6.44 -20.11 0.32
N ALA A 64 -5.79 -20.80 1.27
CA ALA A 64 -6.35 -21.00 2.60
C ALA A 64 -6.00 -19.82 3.51
N ALA A 65 -6.83 -19.53 4.52
CA ALA A 65 -6.59 -18.46 5.48
C ALA A 65 -6.77 -18.92 6.92
N ILE A 66 -5.80 -18.58 7.75
CA ILE A 66 -5.82 -18.68 9.20
C ILE A 66 -6.00 -17.26 9.75
N LEU A 67 -7.08 -17.04 10.48
CA LEU A 67 -7.50 -15.74 11.00
C LEU A 67 -7.27 -15.70 12.51
N LYS A 68 -6.41 -14.80 12.97
CA LYS A 68 -6.16 -14.56 14.39
C LYS A 68 -6.49 -13.12 14.75
N GLY A 69 -7.69 -12.92 15.29
CA GLY A 69 -8.15 -11.63 15.77
C GLY A 69 -7.77 -11.34 17.23
N GLY A 70 -7.81 -10.05 17.61
CA GLY A 70 -7.66 -9.59 18.99
C GLY A 70 -8.83 -9.99 19.91
N LYS A 71 -8.60 -10.01 21.23
CA LYS A 71 -9.63 -10.46 22.20
C LYS A 71 -10.89 -9.59 22.22
N GLU A 72 -10.75 -8.31 21.89
CA GLU A 72 -11.79 -7.27 22.01
C GLU A 72 -13.04 -7.54 21.16
N SER A 73 -12.94 -8.34 20.10
CA SER A 73 -14.05 -8.57 19.15
C SER A 73 -14.33 -10.06 18.90
N THR A 74 -13.99 -10.92 19.88
CA THR A 74 -14.10 -12.39 19.76
C THR A 74 -15.49 -12.86 19.35
N GLU A 75 -16.55 -12.38 20.01
CA GLU A 75 -17.93 -12.81 19.71
C GLU A 75 -18.34 -12.46 18.26
N SER A 76 -17.99 -11.25 17.81
CA SER A 76 -18.22 -10.82 16.43
C SER A 76 -17.46 -11.69 15.44
N PHE A 77 -16.21 -12.03 15.76
CA PHE A 77 -15.39 -12.90 14.90
C PHE A 77 -15.99 -14.30 14.77
N VAL A 78 -16.44 -14.89 15.88
CA VAL A 78 -17.08 -16.21 15.90
C VAL A 78 -18.38 -16.20 15.11
N ALA A 79 -19.21 -15.17 15.26
CA ALA A 79 -20.47 -15.03 14.52
C ALA A 79 -20.22 -14.98 13.00
N ILE A 80 -19.31 -14.12 12.55
CA ILE A 80 -18.97 -13.97 11.12
C ILE A 80 -18.34 -15.25 10.57
N SER A 81 -17.38 -15.85 11.29
CA SER A 81 -16.72 -17.09 10.87
C SER A 81 -17.71 -18.26 10.78
N THR A 82 -18.70 -18.32 11.66
CA THR A 82 -19.76 -19.35 11.62
C THR A 82 -20.56 -19.26 10.33
N VAL A 83 -21.00 -18.06 9.96
CA VAL A 83 -21.77 -17.82 8.72
C VAL A 83 -20.94 -18.18 7.48
N ILE A 84 -19.67 -17.77 7.44
CA ILE A 84 -18.75 -18.11 6.35
C ILE A 84 -18.58 -19.63 6.24
N SER A 85 -18.35 -20.30 7.37
CA SER A 85 -18.17 -21.75 7.41
C SER A 85 -19.41 -22.52 6.95
N GLN A 86 -20.61 -22.06 7.32
CA GLN A 86 -21.89 -22.60 6.85
C GLN A 86 -22.05 -22.42 5.34
N ALA A 87 -21.74 -21.24 4.81
CA ALA A 87 -21.81 -20.97 3.36
C ALA A 87 -20.84 -21.87 2.58
N ILE A 88 -19.58 -21.99 3.02
CA ILE A 88 -18.57 -22.85 2.39
C ILE A 88 -19.00 -24.32 2.39
N SER A 89 -19.65 -24.79 3.46
CA SER A 89 -20.09 -26.20 3.59
C SER A 89 -21.09 -26.65 2.53
N SER A 90 -21.73 -25.71 1.82
CA SER A 90 -22.63 -26.01 0.69
C SER A 90 -21.92 -26.09 -0.67
N THR A 91 -20.58 -25.96 -0.69
CA THR A 91 -19.77 -25.86 -1.91
C THR A 91 -18.71 -26.96 -1.95
N ARG A 92 -17.91 -27.00 -3.03
CA ARG A 92 -16.72 -27.87 -3.14
C ARG A 92 -15.50 -27.38 -2.37
N VAL A 93 -15.53 -26.17 -1.81
CA VAL A 93 -14.41 -25.59 -1.06
C VAL A 93 -14.33 -26.28 0.30
N PRO A 94 -13.17 -26.79 0.74
CA PRO A 94 -13.03 -27.41 2.04
C PRO A 94 -13.42 -26.46 3.18
N LYS A 95 -14.17 -26.97 4.17
CA LYS A 95 -14.59 -26.18 5.34
C LYS A 95 -13.40 -25.59 6.11
N SER A 96 -12.27 -26.29 6.09
CA SER A 96 -11.00 -25.88 6.72
C SER A 96 -10.20 -24.86 5.91
N SER A 97 -10.68 -24.40 4.75
CA SER A 97 -10.00 -23.37 3.96
C SER A 97 -9.97 -22.02 4.67
N ILE A 98 -10.94 -21.72 5.54
CA ILE A 98 -10.97 -20.52 6.37
C ILE A 98 -11.07 -20.94 7.84
N GLN A 99 -10.06 -20.62 8.64
CA GLN A 99 -9.98 -21.05 10.04
C GLN A 99 -9.86 -19.83 10.95
N LEU A 100 -10.70 -19.76 11.98
CA LEU A 100 -10.60 -18.75 13.04
C LEU A 100 -9.91 -19.36 14.26
N VAL A 101 -8.80 -18.77 14.67
CA VAL A 101 -8.06 -19.16 15.86
C VAL A 101 -8.62 -18.39 17.07
N GLN A 102 -9.31 -19.10 17.95
CA GLN A 102 -9.97 -18.53 19.13
C GLN A 102 -9.08 -18.55 20.38
N THR A 103 -8.08 -19.43 20.42
CA THR A 103 -7.19 -19.60 21.56
C THR A 103 -6.34 -18.34 21.79
N ARG A 104 -6.18 -17.96 23.05
CA ARG A 104 -5.29 -16.85 23.46
C ARG A 104 -3.82 -17.28 23.38
N ASP A 105 -2.92 -16.33 23.21
CA ASP A 105 -1.46 -16.51 23.35
C ASP A 105 -0.79 -17.52 22.39
N VAL A 106 -1.34 -17.67 21.18
CA VAL A 106 -0.80 -18.56 20.14
C VAL A 106 -0.07 -17.84 19.00
N VAL A 107 0.03 -16.51 19.04
CA VAL A 107 0.62 -15.72 17.94
C VAL A 107 2.06 -16.18 17.65
N SER A 108 2.91 -16.28 18.67
CA SER A 108 4.31 -16.71 18.48
C SER A 108 4.42 -18.14 17.93
N SER A 109 3.53 -19.05 18.35
CA SER A 109 3.51 -20.41 17.82
C SER A 109 3.11 -20.45 16.34
N LEU A 110 2.15 -19.61 15.92
CA LEU A 110 1.76 -19.46 14.52
C LEU A 110 2.88 -18.84 13.68
N LEU A 111 3.54 -17.79 14.20
CA LEU A 111 4.68 -17.13 13.54
C LEU A 111 5.90 -18.04 13.38
N ALA A 112 5.98 -19.15 14.12
CA ALA A 112 7.02 -20.16 14.01
C ALA A 112 6.72 -21.27 12.98
N GLN A 113 5.57 -21.25 12.28
CA GLN A 113 5.18 -22.28 11.32
C GLN A 113 5.61 -21.95 9.87
N ASP A 114 6.89 -21.59 9.65
CA ASP A 114 7.42 -21.19 8.34
C ASP A 114 7.46 -22.31 7.29
N THR A 115 7.15 -23.54 7.68
CA THR A 115 7.00 -24.69 6.77
C THR A 115 5.55 -24.94 6.33
N LEU A 116 4.57 -24.30 6.97
CA LEU A 116 3.14 -24.52 6.74
C LEU A 116 2.39 -23.26 6.33
N ILE A 117 2.95 -22.08 6.64
CA ILE A 117 2.34 -20.78 6.38
C ILE A 117 3.25 -20.03 5.42
N ASP A 118 2.70 -19.61 4.29
CA ASP A 118 3.46 -19.04 3.18
C ASP A 118 3.54 -17.51 3.25
N LEU A 119 2.56 -16.85 3.90
CA LEU A 119 2.52 -15.39 4.06
C LEU A 119 1.81 -14.97 5.33
N VAL A 120 2.36 -14.00 6.07
CA VAL A 120 1.70 -13.33 7.19
C VAL A 120 1.30 -11.91 6.81
N ILE A 121 0.07 -11.52 7.15
CA ILE A 121 -0.47 -10.18 6.93
C ILE A 121 -0.96 -9.61 8.27
N PRO A 122 -0.15 -8.80 8.97
CA PRO A 122 -0.60 -8.07 10.15
C PRO A 122 -1.49 -6.87 9.77
N ARG A 123 -2.62 -6.71 10.45
CA ARG A 123 -3.56 -5.58 10.31
C ARG A 123 -3.91 -4.98 11.67
N GLY A 124 -3.22 -3.92 12.04
CA GLY A 124 -3.44 -3.24 13.31
C GLY A 124 -2.44 -2.11 13.50
N SER A 125 -2.11 -1.84 14.75
CA SER A 125 -1.07 -0.89 15.17
C SER A 125 0.30 -1.14 14.52
N ASN A 126 1.10 -0.08 14.40
CA ASN A 126 2.49 -0.13 13.93
C ASN A 126 3.33 -1.11 14.79
N ASP A 127 3.06 -1.15 16.10
CA ASP A 127 3.72 -2.05 17.05
C ASP A 127 3.41 -3.53 16.77
N LEU A 128 2.16 -3.87 16.43
CA LEU A 128 1.81 -5.22 16.01
C LEU A 128 2.58 -5.63 14.75
N VAL A 129 2.64 -4.73 13.75
CA VAL A 129 3.34 -5.02 12.49
C VAL A 129 4.84 -5.23 12.74
N ARG A 130 5.48 -4.36 13.53
CA ARG A 130 6.89 -4.50 13.93
C ARG A 130 7.14 -5.81 14.68
N PHE A 131 6.30 -6.11 15.68
CA PHE A 131 6.38 -7.36 16.42
C PHE A 131 6.32 -8.59 15.49
N VAL A 132 5.37 -8.62 14.55
CA VAL A 132 5.27 -9.74 13.59
C VAL A 132 6.53 -9.84 12.73
N LYS A 133 7.01 -8.72 12.17
CA LYS A 133 8.22 -8.68 11.34
C LYS A 133 9.47 -9.18 12.08
N ASP A 134 9.61 -8.82 13.36
CA ASP A 134 10.79 -9.16 14.15
C ASP A 134 10.77 -10.61 14.68
N ASN A 135 9.60 -11.27 14.66
CA ASN A 135 9.39 -12.57 15.32
C ASN A 135 8.99 -13.72 14.37
N THR A 136 9.16 -13.56 13.06
CA THR A 136 8.85 -14.62 12.09
C THR A 136 9.86 -14.73 10.96
N LYS A 137 9.98 -15.95 10.41
CA LYS A 137 10.70 -16.22 9.14
C LYS A 137 9.76 -16.25 7.95
N ILE A 138 8.44 -16.31 8.20
CA ILE A 138 7.44 -16.29 7.14
C ILE A 138 7.50 -14.90 6.46
N PRO A 139 7.42 -14.81 5.13
CA PRO A 139 7.28 -13.52 4.47
C PRO A 139 6.12 -12.69 5.05
N VAL A 140 6.38 -11.42 5.35
CA VAL A 140 5.38 -10.50 5.93
C VAL A 140 4.99 -9.44 4.92
N LEU A 141 3.69 -9.33 4.63
CA LEU A 141 3.13 -8.28 3.77
C LEU A 141 2.37 -7.26 4.62
N GLY A 142 2.77 -5.99 4.52
CA GLY A 142 2.15 -4.89 5.23
C GLY A 142 3.05 -3.64 5.24
N HIS A 143 2.62 -2.62 5.97
CA HIS A 143 3.42 -1.42 6.24
C HIS A 143 3.49 -1.20 7.75
N ALA A 144 4.62 -0.70 8.25
CA ALA A 144 4.80 -0.44 9.67
C ALA A 144 4.55 1.03 10.04
N ASP A 145 4.49 1.93 9.07
CA ASP A 145 4.32 3.38 9.27
C ASP A 145 3.67 4.00 8.02
N GLY A 146 2.98 5.13 8.21
CA GLY A 146 2.18 5.86 7.20
C GLY A 146 2.57 7.33 7.01
N LEU A 147 3.87 7.63 7.04
CA LEU A 147 4.43 8.97 6.79
C LEU A 147 4.27 9.37 5.33
N CYS A 148 3.13 9.98 5.00
CA CYS A 148 2.81 10.47 3.66
C CYS A 148 3.12 11.95 3.50
N SER A 149 3.71 12.33 2.36
CA SER A 149 4.12 13.71 2.09
C SER A 149 3.42 14.32 0.87
N ALA A 150 3.30 15.64 0.86
CA ALA A 150 2.84 16.40 -0.29
C ALA A 150 3.85 17.49 -0.64
N TYR A 151 4.07 17.75 -1.93
CA TYR A 151 4.88 18.87 -2.40
C TYR A 151 4.05 19.86 -3.23
N VAL A 152 4.00 21.12 -2.78
CA VAL A 152 3.40 22.24 -3.52
C VAL A 152 4.47 22.93 -4.34
N HIS A 153 4.45 22.69 -5.65
CA HIS A 153 5.36 23.34 -6.58
C HIS A 153 4.94 24.79 -6.87
N HIS A 154 5.86 25.61 -7.37
CA HIS A 154 5.63 27.06 -7.58
C HIS A 154 4.52 27.39 -8.59
N ASP A 155 4.22 26.46 -9.51
CA ASP A 155 3.17 26.61 -10.52
C ASP A 155 1.85 25.92 -10.15
N ALA A 156 1.73 25.42 -8.91
CA ALA A 156 0.55 24.72 -8.45
C ALA A 156 -0.72 25.57 -8.58
N ASP A 157 -1.85 24.90 -8.82
CA ASP A 157 -3.14 25.57 -8.81
C ASP A 157 -3.66 25.73 -7.37
N LEU A 158 -4.11 26.93 -7.02
CA LEU A 158 -4.60 27.25 -5.68
C LEU A 158 -5.78 26.38 -5.27
N ASP A 159 -6.81 26.31 -6.12
CA ASP A 159 -8.06 25.62 -5.80
C ASP A 159 -7.85 24.11 -5.73
N VAL A 160 -7.01 23.56 -6.62
CA VAL A 160 -6.62 22.15 -6.56
C VAL A 160 -5.82 21.87 -5.29
N SER A 161 -4.88 22.74 -4.91
CA SER A 161 -4.05 22.57 -3.72
C SER A 161 -4.90 22.52 -2.45
N VAL A 162 -5.84 23.45 -2.29
CA VAL A 162 -6.75 23.48 -1.14
C VAL A 162 -7.58 22.19 -1.06
N LYS A 163 -8.21 21.78 -2.17
CA LYS A 163 -9.06 20.57 -2.18
C LYS A 163 -8.26 19.32 -1.82
N VAL A 164 -7.11 19.13 -2.47
CA VAL A 164 -6.30 17.92 -2.31
C VAL A 164 -5.71 17.83 -0.91
N LEU A 165 -5.11 18.91 -0.39
CA LEU A 165 -4.42 18.89 0.90
C LEU A 165 -5.40 18.77 2.08
N VAL A 166 -6.55 19.45 2.02
CA VAL A 166 -7.58 19.33 3.05
C VAL A 166 -8.14 17.90 3.09
N ASP A 167 -8.47 17.31 1.94
CA ASP A 167 -8.94 15.91 1.89
C ASP A 167 -7.86 14.95 2.42
N SER A 168 -6.61 15.12 1.98
CA SER A 168 -5.48 14.25 2.35
C SER A 168 -5.25 14.20 3.87
N LYS A 169 -5.49 15.30 4.60
CA LYS A 169 -5.31 15.36 6.06
C LYS A 169 -6.60 15.05 6.84
N THR A 170 -7.77 15.48 6.35
CA THR A 170 -8.99 15.59 7.18
C THR A 170 -10.08 14.56 6.88
N ASP A 171 -10.02 13.82 5.76
CA ASP A 171 -11.00 12.76 5.45
C ASP A 171 -11.00 11.68 6.54
N TYR A 172 -9.82 11.19 6.90
CA TYR A 172 -9.63 10.24 8.00
C TYR A 172 -8.22 10.37 8.59
N PRO A 173 -8.02 11.25 9.60
CA PRO A 173 -6.68 11.60 10.10
C PRO A 173 -5.88 10.42 10.65
N ALA A 174 -6.56 9.41 11.20
CA ALA A 174 -5.95 8.20 11.76
C ALA A 174 -5.67 7.09 10.72
N ALA A 175 -5.85 7.38 9.43
CA ALA A 175 -5.48 6.45 8.36
C ALA A 175 -3.97 6.53 8.06
N CYS A 176 -3.36 5.39 7.74
CA CYS A 176 -1.94 5.29 7.36
C CYS A 176 -1.55 5.98 6.04
N ASN A 177 -2.52 6.46 5.27
CA ASN A 177 -2.29 7.24 4.06
C ASN A 177 -2.75 8.70 4.24
N SER A 178 -2.96 9.14 5.49
CA SER A 178 -3.23 10.54 5.82
C SER A 178 -1.96 11.37 5.61
N LEU A 179 -2.10 12.60 5.13
CA LEU A 179 -0.97 13.50 4.93
C LEU A 179 -0.33 13.87 6.28
N GLU A 180 0.99 13.71 6.43
CA GLU A 180 1.71 14.04 7.67
C GLU A 180 2.72 15.18 7.49
N THR A 181 3.31 15.31 6.28
CA THR A 181 4.27 16.37 5.95
C THR A 181 3.90 17.11 4.67
N LEU A 182 3.82 18.44 4.74
CA LEU A 182 3.60 19.33 3.61
C LEU A 182 4.89 20.10 3.29
N LEU A 183 5.48 19.79 2.14
CA LEU A 183 6.58 20.54 1.55
C LEU A 183 6.02 21.65 0.68
N VAL A 184 6.45 22.89 0.90
CA VAL A 184 6.01 24.05 0.11
C VAL A 184 7.20 24.73 -0.54
N ASN A 185 7.12 24.97 -1.84
CA ASN A 185 8.11 25.82 -2.50
C ASN A 185 8.07 27.24 -1.91
N GLU A 186 9.23 27.83 -1.64
CA GLU A 186 9.34 29.19 -1.08
C GLU A 186 8.53 30.24 -1.87
N ALA A 187 8.44 30.10 -3.19
CA ALA A 187 7.68 31.02 -4.05
C ALA A 187 6.16 31.02 -3.77
N VAL A 188 5.63 29.99 -3.09
CA VAL A 188 4.20 29.88 -2.79
C VAL A 188 3.81 30.30 -1.37
N LEU A 189 4.78 30.68 -0.54
CA LEU A 189 4.55 31.04 0.87
C LEU A 189 3.54 32.19 1.05
N ARG A 190 3.49 33.13 0.10
CA ARG A 190 2.59 34.30 0.16
C ARG A 190 1.40 34.22 -0.80
N THR A 191 1.28 33.14 -1.58
CA THR A 191 0.25 33.01 -2.62
C THR A 191 -0.68 31.84 -2.36
N ILE A 192 -0.14 30.64 -2.13
CA ILE A 192 -0.95 29.41 -1.95
C ILE A 192 -1.03 29.02 -0.48
N LEU A 193 0.10 29.04 0.22
CA LEU A 193 0.18 28.56 1.60
C LEU A 193 -0.85 29.23 2.55
N PRO A 194 -1.10 30.56 2.52
CA PRO A 194 -2.04 31.19 3.45
C PRO A 194 -3.46 30.66 3.32
N THR A 195 -3.94 30.46 2.09
CA THR A 195 -5.28 29.94 1.83
C THR A 195 -5.41 28.47 2.23
N VAL A 196 -4.37 27.66 1.96
CA VAL A 196 -4.31 26.26 2.39
C VAL A 196 -4.32 26.17 3.92
N ALA A 197 -3.48 26.97 4.59
CA ALA A 197 -3.37 26.99 6.04
C ALA A 197 -4.70 27.38 6.70
N LYS A 198 -5.34 28.46 6.22
CA LYS A 198 -6.67 28.88 6.70
C LYS A 198 -7.71 27.77 6.55
N ALA A 199 -7.72 27.06 5.42
CA ALA A 199 -8.65 25.97 5.19
C ALA A 199 -8.41 24.77 6.13
N LEU A 200 -7.15 24.43 6.40
CA LEU A 200 -6.77 23.36 7.34
C LEU A 200 -7.07 23.73 8.79
N VAL A 201 -6.73 24.95 9.22
CA VAL A 201 -7.03 25.46 10.58
C VAL A 201 -8.53 25.52 10.82
N ALA A 202 -9.33 25.92 9.82
CA ALA A 202 -10.79 25.87 9.90
C ALA A 202 -11.36 24.45 10.09
N LYS A 203 -10.58 23.41 9.79
CA LYS A 203 -10.90 21.99 10.07
C LYS A 203 -10.31 21.49 11.39
N GLY A 204 -9.69 22.37 12.18
CA GLY A 204 -9.08 22.04 13.47
C GLY A 204 -7.66 21.47 13.36
N VAL A 205 -7.00 21.60 12.21
CA VAL A 205 -5.63 21.10 12.04
C VAL A 205 -4.63 22.05 12.71
N THR A 206 -3.78 21.50 13.56
CA THR A 206 -2.59 22.20 14.09
C THR A 206 -1.46 22.11 13.06
N LEU A 207 -0.95 23.25 12.62
CA LEU A 207 0.14 23.33 11.66
C LEU A 207 1.46 23.57 12.40
N LYS A 208 2.38 22.61 12.28
CA LYS A 208 3.74 22.74 12.77
C LYS A 208 4.61 23.31 11.66
N CYS A 209 5.01 24.57 11.78
CA CYS A 209 5.66 25.32 10.71
C CYS A 209 7.13 25.57 11.01
N ASP A 210 7.97 25.46 9.99
CA ASP A 210 9.31 26.05 10.03
C ASP A 210 9.26 27.59 10.04
N GLU A 211 10.40 28.22 10.34
CA GLU A 211 10.48 29.68 10.48
C GLU A 211 9.96 30.45 9.24
N PRO A 212 10.33 30.10 7.99
CA PRO A 212 9.82 30.80 6.81
C PRO A 212 8.31 30.65 6.62
N SER A 213 7.77 29.44 6.78
CA SER A 213 6.32 29.22 6.61
C SER A 213 5.51 29.88 7.72
N LYS A 214 5.97 29.83 8.97
CA LYS A 214 5.34 30.53 10.10
C LYS A 214 5.36 32.05 9.92
N GLY A 215 6.48 32.61 9.46
CA GLY A 215 6.61 34.04 9.18
C GLY A 215 5.61 34.51 8.11
N ALA A 216 5.47 33.76 7.01
CA ALA A 216 4.52 34.09 5.96
C ALA A 216 3.05 34.01 6.41
N LEU A 217 2.73 33.08 7.32
CA LEU A 217 1.39 32.94 7.87
C LEU A 217 1.05 34.04 8.88
N ALA A 218 2.02 34.51 9.67
CA ALA A 218 1.82 35.59 10.63
C ALA A 218 1.37 36.92 9.97
N ASP A 219 1.76 37.15 8.71
CA ASP A 219 1.35 38.33 7.95
C ASP A 219 -0.10 38.27 7.46
N THR A 220 -0.75 37.10 7.48
CA THR A 220 -2.02 36.85 6.76
C THR A 220 -3.13 36.26 7.61
N LEU A 221 -2.80 35.46 8.63
CA LEU A 221 -3.76 34.82 9.52
C LEU A 221 -4.14 35.74 10.70
N ASP A 222 -5.39 35.64 11.15
CA ASP A 222 -5.82 36.37 12.35
C ASP A 222 -5.30 35.74 13.65
N SER A 223 -5.52 36.42 14.79
CA SER A 223 -5.00 35.94 16.09
C SER A 223 -5.61 34.61 16.55
N VAL A 224 -6.81 34.27 16.09
CA VAL A 224 -7.46 33.00 16.42
C VAL A 224 -6.84 31.90 15.57
N GLU A 225 -6.68 32.12 14.28
CA GLU A 225 -6.03 31.19 13.35
C GLU A 225 -4.57 30.92 13.73
N MET A 226 -3.84 31.96 14.17
CA MET A 226 -2.46 31.85 14.63
C MET A 226 -2.29 30.97 15.87
N SER A 227 -3.34 30.73 16.66
CA SER A 227 -3.28 29.82 17.82
C SER A 227 -3.08 28.35 17.44
N SER A 228 -3.39 27.99 16.19
CA SER A 228 -3.16 26.65 15.62
C SER A 228 -1.82 26.52 14.88
N ILE A 229 -0.98 27.56 14.89
CA ILE A 229 0.35 27.55 14.26
C ILE A 229 1.41 27.43 15.34
N VAL A 230 2.19 26.35 15.30
CA VAL A 230 3.26 26.08 16.26
C VAL A 230 4.59 25.87 15.55
N ASP A 231 5.70 25.94 16.27
CA ASP A 231 7.02 25.69 15.69
C ASP A 231 7.21 24.20 15.37
N ALA A 232 7.70 23.90 14.17
CA ALA A 232 8.17 22.56 13.82
C ALA A 232 9.55 22.29 14.42
N VAL A 233 9.78 21.04 14.81
CA VAL A 233 11.09 20.49 15.17
C VAL A 233 11.50 19.40 14.19
N GLU A 234 12.79 19.09 14.07
CA GLU A 234 13.27 18.10 13.07
C GLU A 234 12.62 16.71 13.21
N SER A 235 12.27 16.29 14.42
CA SER A 235 11.58 15.01 14.64
C SER A 235 10.17 14.97 14.05
N ASP A 236 9.52 16.12 13.83
CA ASP A 236 8.17 16.19 13.28
C ASP A 236 8.11 15.65 11.84
N TYR A 237 9.16 15.86 11.04
CA TYR A 237 9.24 15.34 9.67
C TYR A 237 9.38 13.80 9.61
N ASN A 238 9.60 13.14 10.75
CA ASN A 238 9.68 11.69 10.89
C ASN A 238 8.55 11.12 11.78
N THR A 239 7.54 11.94 12.13
CA THR A 239 6.47 11.54 13.06
C THR A 239 5.15 11.33 12.33
N GLU A 240 4.58 10.13 12.44
CA GLU A 240 3.22 9.84 11.99
C GLU A 240 2.27 10.27 13.10
N PHE A 241 1.53 11.36 12.89
CA PHE A 241 0.71 11.96 13.94
C PHE A 241 -0.60 11.21 14.16
N LEU A 242 -1.19 10.64 13.10
CA LEU A 242 -2.50 9.98 13.13
C LEU A 242 -3.63 10.85 13.70
N ASP A 243 -3.47 12.17 13.61
CA ASP A 243 -4.36 13.18 14.19
C ASP A 243 -4.43 14.40 13.26
N LEU A 244 -5.21 15.41 13.64
CA LEU A 244 -5.31 16.71 13.00
C LEU A 244 -4.06 17.57 13.28
N ILE A 245 -2.89 17.05 12.93
CA ILE A 245 -1.58 17.69 13.01
C ILE A 245 -0.90 17.52 11.65
N LEU A 246 -0.24 18.57 11.15
CA LEU A 246 0.49 18.57 9.89
C LEU A 246 1.81 19.34 10.04
N ALA A 247 2.94 18.71 9.71
CA ALA A 247 4.23 19.39 9.63
C ALA A 247 4.38 20.11 8.28
N ILE A 248 4.90 21.34 8.29
CA ILE A 248 5.14 22.16 7.10
C ILE A 248 6.62 22.51 7.02
N LYS A 249 7.24 22.15 5.89
CA LYS A 249 8.63 22.49 5.58
C LYS A 249 8.69 23.31 4.29
N THR A 250 9.40 24.41 4.36
CA THR A 250 9.72 25.26 3.22
C THR A 250 10.88 24.64 2.44
N ILE A 251 10.71 24.52 1.12
CA ILE A 251 11.76 24.14 0.17
C ILE A 251 12.29 25.43 -0.48
N PRO A 252 13.54 25.82 -0.21
CA PRO A 252 14.12 27.06 -0.74
C PRO A 252 14.13 27.07 -2.27
N ALA A 253 13.86 28.24 -2.86
CA ALA A 253 13.92 28.39 -4.31
C ALA A 253 15.35 28.22 -4.87
N SER A 254 16.37 28.43 -4.02
CA SER A 254 17.79 28.33 -4.34
C SER A 254 18.43 27.00 -3.93
N ALA A 255 17.65 25.96 -3.62
CA ALA A 255 18.20 24.66 -3.25
C ALA A 255 19.11 24.09 -4.37
N PRO A 256 20.20 23.37 -4.04
CA PRO A 256 21.04 22.74 -5.06
C PRO A 256 20.21 21.79 -5.94
N GLY A 257 20.20 22.02 -7.26
CA GLY A 257 19.28 21.37 -8.20
C GLY A 257 18.06 22.24 -8.51
N SER A 258 16.96 21.63 -8.97
CA SER A 258 15.65 22.28 -9.01
C SER A 258 14.98 22.19 -7.64
N GLY A 259 14.08 23.12 -7.28
CA GLY A 259 13.30 23.01 -6.04
C GLY A 259 12.46 21.73 -5.93
N VAL A 260 12.25 21.02 -7.05
CA VAL A 260 11.61 19.69 -7.08
C VAL A 260 12.57 18.61 -6.60
N ASP A 261 13.87 18.70 -6.91
CA ASP A 261 14.88 17.73 -6.49
C ASP A 261 15.03 17.71 -4.96
N ALA A 262 15.08 18.88 -4.33
CA ALA A 262 15.12 18.98 -2.87
C ALA A 262 13.87 18.40 -2.19
N ALA A 263 12.70 18.52 -2.82
CA ALA A 263 11.48 17.89 -2.33
C ALA A 263 11.54 16.36 -2.49
N ILE A 264 12.03 15.86 -3.64
CA ILE A 264 12.26 14.43 -3.88
C ILE A 264 13.22 13.84 -2.83
N ASP A 265 14.34 14.52 -2.57
CA ASP A 265 15.34 14.08 -1.59
C ASP A 265 14.76 14.03 -0.18
N HIS A 266 13.98 15.05 0.21
CA HIS A 266 13.30 15.05 1.51
C HIS A 266 12.35 13.86 1.62
N ILE A 267 11.47 13.66 0.63
CA ILE A 267 10.47 12.58 0.64
C ILE A 267 11.15 11.22 0.67
N ASN A 268 12.12 10.96 -0.21
CA ASN A 268 12.83 9.68 -0.24
C ASN A 268 13.61 9.38 1.06
N THR A 269 13.97 10.42 1.81
CA THR A 269 14.64 10.31 3.11
C THR A 269 13.67 10.05 4.26
N HIS A 270 12.51 10.72 4.28
CA HIS A 270 11.62 10.76 5.46
C HIS A 270 10.32 9.96 5.29
N SER A 271 9.81 9.80 4.06
CA SER A 271 8.57 9.06 3.79
C SER A 271 8.70 7.61 4.25
N SER A 272 7.59 7.04 4.73
CA SER A 272 7.50 5.60 5.00
C SER A 272 7.36 4.77 3.71
N LYS A 273 7.49 5.43 2.55
CA LYS A 273 7.35 4.87 1.21
C LYS A 273 5.92 4.42 0.93
N HIS A 274 4.95 5.04 1.60
CA HIS A 274 3.53 4.71 1.50
C HIS A 274 2.88 5.45 0.34
N THR A 275 2.59 6.74 0.50
CA THR A 275 1.91 7.54 -0.53
C THR A 275 2.40 8.96 -0.49
N ASP A 276 2.88 9.48 -1.61
CA ASP A 276 3.38 10.86 -1.69
C ASP A 276 2.81 11.57 -2.92
N ILE A 277 2.59 12.87 -2.82
CA ILE A 277 1.86 13.63 -3.85
C ILE A 277 2.60 14.89 -4.28
N ILE A 278 2.45 15.26 -5.55
CA ILE A 278 2.87 16.55 -6.08
C ILE A 278 1.67 17.37 -6.56
N LEU A 279 1.70 18.66 -6.26
CA LEU A 279 0.77 19.67 -6.76
C LEU A 279 1.50 20.57 -7.75
N THR A 280 1.14 20.50 -9.02
CA THR A 280 1.76 21.25 -10.13
C THR A 280 0.84 21.30 -11.35
N LYS A 281 0.97 22.34 -12.18
CA LYS A 281 0.30 22.40 -13.50
C LYS A 281 1.14 21.74 -14.60
N SER A 282 2.46 21.63 -14.40
CA SER A 282 3.40 21.04 -15.34
C SER A 282 3.35 19.51 -15.32
N LYS A 283 2.87 18.91 -16.41
CA LYS A 283 2.94 17.45 -16.62
C LYS A 283 4.38 16.94 -16.56
N ALA A 284 5.32 17.65 -17.17
CA ALA A 284 6.72 17.23 -17.18
C ALA A 284 7.32 17.16 -15.76
N THR A 285 6.97 18.13 -14.90
CA THR A 285 7.39 18.15 -13.51
C THR A 285 6.73 17.02 -12.71
N ALA A 286 5.44 16.77 -12.94
CA ALA A 286 4.72 15.67 -12.31
C ALA A 286 5.32 14.30 -12.70
N ASP A 287 5.54 14.05 -14.00
CA ASP A 287 6.13 12.81 -14.49
C ASP A 287 7.54 12.59 -13.89
N TYR A 288 8.36 13.65 -13.84
CA TYR A 288 9.68 13.60 -13.23
C TYR A 288 9.62 13.24 -11.75
N PHE A 289 8.80 13.96 -10.97
CA PHE A 289 8.59 13.67 -9.56
C PHE A 289 8.11 12.22 -9.34
N MET A 290 7.08 11.79 -10.07
CA MET A 290 6.51 10.45 -9.95
C MET A 290 7.52 9.34 -10.27
N SER A 291 8.42 9.57 -11.22
CA SER A 291 9.47 8.61 -11.56
C SER A 291 10.63 8.54 -10.54
N SER A 292 10.78 9.58 -9.73
CA SER A 292 11.92 9.76 -8.82
C SER A 292 11.61 9.45 -7.35
N ILE A 293 10.33 9.37 -6.98
CA ILE A 293 9.89 8.98 -5.63
C ILE A 293 9.81 7.45 -5.50
N ASP A 294 10.47 6.90 -4.47
CA ASP A 294 10.46 5.46 -4.15
C ASP A 294 9.34 5.10 -3.15
N SER A 295 8.10 5.44 -3.48
CA SER A 295 6.91 5.12 -2.67
C SER A 295 5.97 4.15 -3.37
N ALA A 296 5.08 3.51 -2.60
CA ALA A 296 4.11 2.56 -3.14
C ALA A 296 3.04 3.23 -4.00
N GLY A 297 2.62 4.44 -3.63
CA GLY A 297 1.80 5.33 -4.45
C GLY A 297 2.48 6.67 -4.63
N VAL A 298 2.50 7.20 -5.85
CA VAL A 298 2.93 8.57 -6.13
C VAL A 298 1.86 9.23 -6.98
N PHE A 299 1.25 10.32 -6.50
CA PHE A 299 0.11 10.94 -7.17
C PHE A 299 0.39 12.37 -7.61
N TRP A 300 -0.32 12.78 -8.66
CA TRP A 300 -0.30 14.14 -9.17
C TRP A 300 -1.69 14.75 -9.03
N ASN A 301 -1.80 15.87 -8.29
CA ASN A 301 -3.05 16.60 -8.11
C ASN A 301 -4.22 15.74 -7.56
N ALA A 302 -3.90 14.69 -6.80
CA ALA A 302 -4.87 13.79 -6.19
C ALA A 302 -4.49 13.49 -4.73
N SER A 303 -5.50 13.29 -3.89
CA SER A 303 -5.34 13.06 -2.46
C SER A 303 -4.58 11.77 -2.15
N THR A 304 -3.75 11.78 -1.10
CA THR A 304 -3.10 10.57 -0.59
C THR A 304 -4.11 9.49 -0.21
N ARG A 305 -5.34 9.89 0.16
CA ARG A 305 -6.43 9.01 0.54
C ARG A 305 -6.87 8.07 -0.58
N PHE A 306 -6.56 8.37 -1.84
CA PHE A 306 -6.85 7.45 -2.94
C PHE A 306 -6.10 6.12 -2.85
N ALA A 307 -5.02 6.02 -2.07
CA ALA A 307 -4.29 4.78 -1.83
C ALA A 307 -5.12 3.79 -0.97
N ASP A 308 -6.11 3.15 -1.60
CA ASP A 308 -7.03 2.19 -1.01
C ASP A 308 -7.55 1.24 -2.11
N GLY A 309 -7.64 -0.06 -1.82
CA GLY A 309 -7.99 -1.08 -2.79
C GLY A 309 -9.39 -0.91 -3.38
N MET A 310 -10.38 -0.43 -2.61
CA MET A 310 -11.70 -0.16 -3.17
C MET A 310 -11.66 1.03 -4.12
N ARG A 311 -10.95 2.10 -3.74
CA ARG A 311 -10.75 3.29 -4.59
C ARG A 311 -9.97 2.96 -5.88
N TYR A 312 -9.08 1.97 -5.85
CA TYR A 312 -8.36 1.46 -7.03
C TYR A 312 -9.18 0.49 -7.89
N GLY A 313 -10.37 0.10 -7.44
CA GLY A 313 -11.22 -0.86 -8.17
C GLY A 313 -10.86 -2.34 -7.92
N PHE A 314 -10.11 -2.66 -6.88
CA PHE A 314 -9.78 -4.03 -6.48
C PHE A 314 -10.91 -4.73 -5.70
N GLY A 315 -12.06 -4.05 -5.54
CA GLY A 315 -13.24 -4.55 -4.82
C GLY A 315 -13.08 -4.53 -3.29
N THR A 316 -12.00 -5.10 -2.78
CA THR A 316 -11.52 -4.95 -1.40
C THR A 316 -10.00 -5.22 -1.35
N GLU A 317 -9.37 -5.09 -0.19
CA GLU A 317 -7.94 -5.31 -0.02
C GLU A 317 -7.63 -6.14 1.23
N VAL A 318 -6.52 -6.88 1.17
CA VAL A 318 -5.95 -7.52 2.36
C VAL A 318 -5.16 -6.54 3.22
N GLY A 319 -4.83 -5.37 2.69
CA GLY A 319 -4.07 -4.30 3.32
C GLY A 319 -3.23 -3.55 2.30
N ILE A 320 -2.37 -2.66 2.78
CA ILE A 320 -1.41 -1.91 1.96
C ILE A 320 0.00 -2.43 2.26
N SER A 321 0.85 -2.53 1.24
CA SER A 321 2.23 -2.98 1.37
C SER A 321 3.20 -1.87 0.95
N THR A 322 4.17 -1.55 1.80
CA THR A 322 5.32 -0.72 1.42
C THR A 322 6.54 -1.56 1.04
N ASN A 323 6.41 -2.89 1.00
CA ASN A 323 7.48 -3.77 0.58
C ASN A 323 7.85 -3.54 -0.90
N LYS A 324 9.13 -3.70 -1.23
CA LYS A 324 9.59 -3.65 -2.63
C LYS A 324 9.41 -4.95 -3.40
N ILE A 325 9.24 -6.07 -2.70
CA ILE A 325 9.18 -7.41 -3.28
C ILE A 325 7.74 -7.93 -3.21
N HIS A 326 7.36 -8.68 -4.25
CA HIS A 326 6.06 -9.33 -4.43
C HIS A 326 4.88 -8.39 -4.71
N SER A 327 4.43 -7.62 -3.73
CA SER A 327 3.27 -6.72 -3.88
C SER A 327 3.49 -5.41 -3.12
N ARG A 328 3.12 -4.29 -3.75
CA ARG A 328 3.39 -2.93 -3.28
C ARG A 328 2.16 -2.04 -3.58
N GLY A 329 1.75 -1.24 -2.59
CA GLY A 329 0.50 -0.47 -2.60
C GLY A 329 -0.68 -1.27 -2.03
N PRO A 330 -1.93 -0.84 -2.27
CA PRO A 330 -3.11 -1.63 -1.94
C PRO A 330 -3.06 -3.03 -2.54
N VAL A 331 -3.30 -4.05 -1.74
CA VAL A 331 -3.13 -5.46 -2.13
C VAL A 331 -4.48 -6.13 -2.33
N GLY A 332 -4.86 -6.30 -3.59
CA GLY A 332 -6.03 -7.06 -4.03
C GLY A 332 -5.73 -8.53 -4.35
N LEU A 333 -6.50 -9.13 -5.28
CA LEU A 333 -6.35 -10.54 -5.67
C LEU A 333 -4.97 -10.88 -6.26
N ASP A 334 -4.44 -10.03 -7.14
CA ASP A 334 -3.16 -10.30 -7.83
C ASP A 334 -2.00 -10.43 -6.85
N GLY A 335 -1.99 -9.61 -5.79
CA GLY A 335 -1.01 -9.67 -4.72
C GLY A 335 -1.20 -10.84 -3.75
N LEU A 336 -2.18 -11.72 -3.98
CA LEU A 336 -2.33 -13.02 -3.31
C LEU A 336 -2.01 -14.19 -4.23
N THR A 337 -1.36 -13.93 -5.36
CA THR A 337 -0.94 -14.95 -6.31
C THR A 337 0.55 -14.87 -6.59
N ILE A 338 1.13 -16.02 -6.92
CA ILE A 338 2.48 -16.16 -7.45
C ILE A 338 2.38 -16.82 -8.82
N TYR A 339 3.49 -17.31 -9.35
CA TYR A 339 3.51 -18.06 -10.59
C TYR A 339 4.39 -19.31 -10.47
N LYS A 340 4.14 -20.27 -11.36
CA LYS A 340 5.02 -21.41 -11.62
C LYS A 340 5.25 -21.56 -13.10
N TYR A 341 6.35 -22.21 -13.44
CA TYR A 341 6.67 -22.56 -14.83
C TYR A 341 6.19 -23.98 -15.13
N LEU A 342 5.44 -24.14 -16.22
CA LEU A 342 5.04 -25.42 -16.77
C LEU A 342 5.81 -25.64 -18.07
N ILE A 343 6.64 -26.67 -18.11
CA ILE A 343 7.30 -27.11 -19.34
C ILE A 343 6.65 -28.39 -19.84
N ARG A 344 6.22 -28.40 -21.10
CA ARG A 344 5.66 -29.57 -21.77
C ARG A 344 6.60 -29.96 -22.89
N GLY A 345 7.07 -31.20 -22.86
CA GLY A 345 8.01 -31.74 -23.84
C GLY A 345 7.79 -33.22 -24.05
N ASP A 346 8.43 -33.75 -25.09
CA ASP A 346 8.38 -35.16 -25.47
C ASP A 346 9.77 -35.82 -25.35
N GLY A 347 10.25 -35.99 -24.11
CA GLY A 347 11.54 -36.63 -23.84
C GLY A 347 12.80 -35.76 -24.06
N HIS A 348 12.63 -34.44 -24.13
CA HIS A 348 13.75 -33.49 -24.28
C HIS A 348 14.74 -33.58 -23.11
N ARG A 349 16.04 -33.62 -23.41
CA ARG A 349 17.10 -33.66 -22.39
C ARG A 349 17.89 -32.36 -22.42
N ALA A 350 18.15 -31.79 -21.24
CA ALA A 350 18.96 -30.58 -21.12
C ALA A 350 20.37 -30.76 -21.72
N GLY A 351 20.93 -31.98 -21.63
CA GLY A 351 22.25 -32.31 -22.19
C GLY A 351 22.31 -32.36 -23.72
N ASP A 352 21.18 -32.30 -24.43
CA ASP A 352 21.18 -32.22 -25.90
C ASP A 352 21.52 -30.81 -26.41
N TYR A 353 21.51 -29.80 -25.53
CA TYR A 353 21.74 -28.40 -25.87
C TYR A 353 23.14 -27.97 -25.44
N PHE A 354 24.08 -28.01 -26.36
CA PHE A 354 25.47 -27.61 -26.15
C PHE A 354 26.08 -27.06 -27.44
N ASP A 355 27.16 -26.31 -27.29
CA ASP A 355 27.91 -25.78 -28.42
C ASP A 355 28.77 -26.87 -29.06
N GLY A 356 28.55 -27.16 -30.35
CA GLY A 356 29.37 -28.12 -31.10
C GLY A 356 28.58 -28.98 -32.09
N VAL A 357 29.28 -29.92 -32.73
CA VAL A 357 28.68 -30.86 -33.69
C VAL A 357 27.70 -31.78 -32.96
N GLY A 358 26.45 -31.81 -33.43
CA GLY A 358 25.38 -32.64 -32.86
C GLY A 358 24.60 -31.99 -31.72
N GLY A 359 24.99 -30.80 -31.26
CA GLY A 359 24.24 -30.04 -30.27
C GLY A 359 22.99 -29.38 -30.86
N LYS A 360 21.87 -29.45 -30.13
CA LYS A 360 20.64 -28.74 -30.46
C LYS A 360 20.74 -27.25 -30.13
N LYS A 361 20.01 -26.44 -30.89
CA LYS A 361 19.86 -25.00 -30.65
C LYS A 361 18.47 -24.69 -30.11
N TRP A 362 18.40 -23.74 -29.19
CA TRP A 362 17.13 -23.22 -28.69
C TRP A 362 16.43 -22.36 -29.75
N LYS A 363 15.09 -22.37 -29.73
CA LYS A 363 14.25 -21.47 -30.53
C LYS A 363 13.97 -20.15 -29.83
N HIS A 364 13.59 -20.21 -28.55
CA HIS A 364 13.20 -19.05 -27.73
C HIS A 364 12.15 -18.14 -28.41
N GLU A 365 11.21 -18.74 -29.13
CA GLU A 365 10.18 -18.01 -29.86
C GLU A 365 9.00 -17.69 -28.93
N ALA A 366 8.63 -16.41 -28.83
CA ALA A 366 7.45 -16.01 -28.08
C ALA A 366 6.18 -16.48 -28.79
N LEU A 367 5.31 -17.17 -28.07
CA LEU A 367 4.01 -17.61 -28.57
C LEU A 367 2.90 -16.67 -28.08
N PRO A 368 1.77 -16.56 -28.80
CA PRO A 368 0.59 -15.83 -28.32
C PRO A 368 0.11 -16.37 -26.97
N LEU A 369 -0.43 -15.50 -26.11
CA LEU A 369 -1.01 -15.86 -24.81
C LEU A 369 -2.46 -16.34 -24.94
#